data_AF-S7RKA0-F1
#
_entry.id   AF-S7RKA0-F1
#
_cell.length_a   1.000
_cell.length_b   1.000
_cell.length_c   1.000
_cell.angle_alpha   90.00
_cell.angle_beta   90.00
_cell.angle_gamma   90.00
#
_symmetry.space_group_name_H-M   'P 1'
#
loop_
_entity.id
_entity.type
_entity.pdbx_description
1 polymer ?
#
loop_
_entity_poly.entity_id
_entity_poly.type
_entity_poly.pdbx_seq_one_letter_code
_entity_poly.pdbx_strand_id
1 'polypeptide(L)'
;MDRIESLANTLSQVTVYDIKSMYNQAKNMVLNVSEMEAKVREATNDEPWGASSTLMQDIAQGTFNFQNFNEIMPCIYSKFMEKEARQWREIYKALQLLEYLIKNGSERVVDDARSHISTIKMLRSFHYIDDKGKDQGINGRLSQQPNLDLS
;
A
#
# COMPACT_ATOMS: atom_id res chain seq x y z
N MET A 1 -6.87 -43.97 10.85
CA MET A 1 -5.76 -42.99 10.89
C MET A 1 -6.08 -41.81 9.98
N ASP A 2 -7.35 -41.55 9.67
CA ASP A 2 -7.72 -40.86 8.43
C ASP A 2 -7.99 -39.37 8.66
N ARG A 3 -8.18 -38.97 9.91
CA ARG A 3 -8.38 -37.56 10.30
C ARG A 3 -7.08 -36.77 10.37
N ILE A 4 -5.96 -37.43 10.66
CA ILE A 4 -4.64 -36.79 10.73
C ILE A 4 -4.09 -36.58 9.32
N GLU A 5 -4.32 -37.54 8.42
CA GLU A 5 -3.95 -37.40 7.01
C GLU A 5 -4.80 -36.36 6.27
N SER A 6 -6.10 -36.25 6.57
CA SER A 6 -6.93 -35.20 5.99
C SER A 6 -6.55 -33.80 6.48
N LEU A 7 -6.15 -33.66 7.75
CA LEU A 7 -5.59 -32.43 8.28
C LEU A 7 -4.23 -32.11 7.64
N ALA A 8 -3.35 -33.09 7.47
CA ALA A 8 -2.06 -32.90 6.81
C ALA A 8 -2.20 -32.50 5.33
N ASN A 9 -3.15 -33.10 4.61
CA ASN A 9 -3.47 -32.73 3.23
C ASN A 9 -4.16 -31.37 3.10
N THR A 10 -4.91 -30.96 4.13
CA THR A 10 -5.49 -29.60 4.19
C THR A 10 -4.39 -28.57 4.47
N LEU A 11 -3.46 -28.87 5.39
CA LEU A 11 -2.34 -28.00 5.74
C LEU A 11 -1.31 -27.86 4.62
N SER A 12 -1.14 -28.87 3.76
CA SER A 12 -0.24 -28.80 2.60
C SER A 12 -0.80 -27.99 1.43
N GLN A 13 -2.13 -27.77 1.40
CA GLN A 13 -2.79 -26.91 0.42
C GLN A 13 -2.95 -25.45 0.87
N VAL A 14 -2.65 -25.14 2.13
CA VAL A 14 -2.57 -23.75 2.56
C VAL A 14 -1.30 -23.14 1.98
N THR A 15 -1.47 -22.23 1.02
CA THR A 15 -0.32 -21.55 0.42
C THR A 15 0.26 -20.54 1.42
N VAL A 16 1.55 -20.22 1.30
CA VAL A 16 2.20 -19.19 2.14
C VAL A 16 1.48 -17.83 2.02
N TYR A 17 0.82 -17.59 0.88
CA TYR A 17 -0.03 -16.42 0.65
C TYR A 17 -1.30 -16.45 1.52
N ASP A 18 -1.97 -17.59 1.61
CA ASP A 18 -3.14 -17.77 2.48
C ASP A 18 -2.78 -17.65 3.96
N ILE A 19 -1.60 -18.15 4.35
CA ILE A 19 -1.10 -17.97 5.73
C ILE A 19 -0.84 -16.48 6.02
N LYS A 20 -0.22 -15.76 5.08
CA LYS A 20 0.06 -14.32 5.22
C LYS A 20 -1.22 -13.49 5.25
N SER A 21 -2.21 -13.83 4.40
CA SER A 21 -3.51 -13.15 4.37
C SER A 21 -4.32 -13.42 5.63
N MET A 22 -4.36 -14.67 6.11
CA MET A 22 -4.98 -15.04 7.38
C MET A 22 -4.28 -14.38 8.57
N TYR A 23 -2.94 -14.32 8.57
CA TYR A 23 -2.18 -13.63 9.62
C TYR A 23 -2.49 -12.15 9.64
N ASN A 24 -2.53 -11.49 8.48
CA ASN A 24 -2.89 -10.07 8.38
C ASN A 24 -4.34 -9.84 8.80
N GLN A 25 -5.27 -10.72 8.40
CA GLN A 25 -6.67 -10.64 8.77
C GLN A 25 -6.88 -10.83 10.28
N ALA A 26 -6.23 -11.84 10.87
CA ALA A 26 -6.24 -12.07 12.31
C ALA A 26 -5.61 -10.90 13.08
N LYS A 27 -4.48 -10.37 12.59
CA LYS A 27 -3.82 -9.19 13.16
C LYS A 27 -4.72 -7.95 13.09
N ASN A 28 -5.45 -7.76 11.98
CA ASN A 28 -6.38 -6.65 11.82
C ASN A 28 -7.58 -6.75 12.78
N MET A 29 -8.13 -7.96 12.99
CA MET A 29 -9.20 -8.20 13.95
C MET A 29 -8.75 -7.97 15.41
N VAL A 30 -7.54 -8.41 15.76
CA VAL A 30 -6.99 -8.27 17.11
C VAL A 30 -6.59 -6.82 17.42
N LEU A 31 -6.22 -6.04 16.40
CA LEU A 31 -5.81 -4.64 16.54
C LEU A 31 -6.95 -3.63 16.34
N ASN A 32 -8.19 -4.06 16.12
CA ASN A 32 -9.32 -3.19 15.76
C ASN A 32 -8.98 -2.27 14.56
N VAL A 33 -8.21 -2.79 13.60
CA VAL A 33 -7.84 -2.08 12.38
C VAL A 33 -9.10 -1.91 11.56
N SER A 34 -9.43 -0.67 11.22
CA SER A 34 -10.62 -0.41 10.43
C SER A 34 -10.51 -1.01 9.03
N GLU A 35 -11.64 -1.29 8.40
CA GLU A 35 -11.67 -1.80 7.04
C GLU A 35 -10.90 -0.89 6.07
N MET A 36 -11.02 0.43 6.25
CA MET A 36 -10.34 1.40 5.41
C MET A 36 -8.83 1.39 5.61
N GLU A 37 -8.38 1.28 6.85
CA GLU A 37 -6.96 1.18 7.17
C GLU A 37 -6.35 -0.12 6.61
N ALA A 38 -7.10 -1.24 6.64
CA ALA A 38 -6.69 -2.49 6.02
C ALA A 38 -6.53 -2.36 4.49
N LYS A 39 -7.47 -1.69 3.82
CA LYS A 39 -7.38 -1.40 2.37
C LYS A 39 -6.19 -0.53 2.02
N VAL A 40 -5.89 0.49 2.82
CA VAL A 40 -4.70 1.33 2.61
C VAL A 40 -3.42 0.51 2.78
N ARG A 41 -3.34 -0.35 3.80
CA ARG A 41 -2.20 -1.25 3.99
C ARG A 41 -2.01 -2.23 2.83
N GLU A 42 -3.11 -2.74 2.29
CA GLU A 42 -3.08 -3.60 1.10
C GLU A 42 -2.57 -2.84 -0.13
N ALA A 43 -3.08 -1.63 -0.38
CA ALA A 43 -2.65 -0.80 -1.50
C ALA A 43 -1.17 -0.37 -1.40
N THR A 44 -0.62 -0.32 -0.18
CA THR A 44 0.74 0.15 0.10
C THR A 44 1.69 -0.96 0.58
N ASN A 45 1.40 -2.21 0.22
CA ASN A 45 2.24 -3.36 0.55
C ASN A 45 3.58 -3.39 -0.22
N ASP A 46 4.50 -4.26 0.19
CA ASP A 46 5.85 -4.39 -0.43
C ASP A 46 5.87 -5.24 -1.72
N GLU A 47 4.71 -5.68 -2.21
CA GLU A 47 4.65 -6.51 -3.42
C GLU A 47 5.14 -5.70 -4.65
N PRO A 48 5.73 -6.34 -5.67
CA PRO A 48 6.36 -5.60 -6.76
C PRO A 48 5.40 -4.97 -7.77
N TRP A 49 4.13 -5.36 -7.77
CA TRP A 49 3.07 -4.80 -8.62
C TRP A 49 2.27 -3.71 -7.91
N GLY A 50 1.72 -2.76 -8.66
CA GLY A 50 0.89 -1.67 -8.13
C GLY A 50 -0.44 -2.14 -7.53
N ALA A 51 -1.09 -1.27 -6.75
CA ALA A 51 -2.46 -1.51 -6.27
C ALA A 51 -3.44 -1.56 -7.44
N SER A 52 -4.50 -2.37 -7.31
CA SER A 52 -5.55 -2.40 -8.33
C SER A 52 -6.32 -1.06 -8.35
N SER A 53 -6.74 -0.63 -9.55
CA SER A 53 -7.53 0.60 -9.68
C SER A 53 -8.84 0.56 -8.90
N THR A 54 -9.46 -0.63 -8.80
CA THR A 54 -10.66 -0.85 -7.99
C THR A 54 -10.39 -0.58 -6.51
N LEU A 55 -9.28 -1.10 -5.97
CA LEU A 55 -8.93 -0.86 -4.56
C LEU A 55 -8.67 0.62 -4.30
N MET A 56 -7.96 1.31 -5.20
CA MET A 56 -7.73 2.76 -5.08
C MET A 56 -9.04 3.56 -5.17
N GLN A 57 -9.96 3.15 -6.04
CA GLN A 57 -11.28 3.77 -6.19
C GLN A 57 -12.12 3.61 -4.92
N ASP A 58 -12.09 2.44 -4.29
CA ASP A 58 -12.80 2.19 -3.02
C ASP A 58 -12.25 3.08 -1.91
N ILE A 59 -10.92 3.22 -1.83
CA ILE A 59 -10.27 4.12 -0.87
C ILE A 59 -10.66 5.57 -1.15
N ALA A 60 -10.68 6.00 -2.41
CA ALA A 60 -11.11 7.33 -2.80
C ALA A 60 -12.54 7.63 -2.37
N GLN A 61 -13.47 6.69 -2.57
CA GLN A 61 -14.85 6.85 -2.08
C GLN A 61 -14.91 6.93 -0.54
N GLY A 62 -14.06 6.16 0.15
CA GLY A 62 -13.92 6.24 1.60
C GLY A 62 -13.58 7.64 2.12
N THR A 63 -12.81 8.44 1.37
CA THR A 63 -12.38 9.78 1.81
C THR A 63 -13.51 10.81 1.93
N PHE A 64 -14.70 10.55 1.36
CA PHE A 64 -15.87 11.43 1.53
C PHE A 64 -16.51 11.28 2.91
N ASN A 65 -16.34 10.11 3.55
CA ASN A 65 -16.77 9.89 4.93
C ASN A 65 -15.71 10.45 5.91
N PHE A 66 -16.16 11.22 6.90
CA PHE A 66 -15.26 11.87 7.85
C PHE A 66 -14.47 10.88 8.73
N GLN A 67 -15.10 9.81 9.22
CA GLN A 67 -14.42 8.81 10.05
C GLN A 67 -13.34 8.10 9.24
N ASN A 68 -13.71 7.59 8.06
CA ASN A 68 -12.80 6.90 7.16
C ASN A 68 -11.62 7.79 6.72
N PHE A 69 -11.88 9.07 6.45
CA PHE A 69 -10.82 10.03 6.12
C PHE A 69 -9.75 10.13 7.22
N ASN A 70 -10.20 10.20 8.49
CA ASN A 70 -9.31 10.26 9.65
C ASN A 70 -8.57 8.94 9.93
N GLU A 71 -8.87 7.87 9.21
CA GLU A 71 -8.15 6.60 9.26
C GLU A 71 -7.21 6.45 8.05
N ILE A 72 -7.69 6.84 6.85
CA ILE A 72 -6.96 6.72 5.58
C ILE A 72 -5.71 7.61 5.56
N MET A 73 -5.88 8.91 5.83
CA MET A 73 -4.80 9.88 5.66
C MET A 73 -3.62 9.62 6.63
N PRO A 74 -3.85 9.38 7.94
CA PRO A 74 -2.76 9.03 8.85
C PRO A 74 -2.06 7.71 8.46
N CYS A 75 -2.81 6.72 7.98
CA CYS A 75 -2.23 5.47 7.50
C CYS A 75 -1.26 5.71 6.33
N ILE A 76 -1.62 6.58 5.37
CA ILE A 76 -0.73 6.98 4.28
C ILE A 76 0.51 7.70 4.81
N TYR A 77 0.37 8.69 5.69
CA TYR A 77 1.52 9.45 6.18
C TYR A 77 2.47 8.63 7.06
N SER A 78 1.97 7.65 7.80
CA SER A 78 2.83 6.70 8.53
C SER A 78 3.82 6.01 7.60
N LYS A 79 3.43 5.71 6.35
CA LYS A 79 4.34 5.12 5.35
C LYS A 79 5.48 6.06 4.98
N PHE A 80 5.30 7.37 5.07
CA PHE A 80 6.33 8.34 4.75
C PHE A 80 7.30 8.56 5.89
N MET A 81 6.83 8.45 7.14
CA MET A 81 7.59 8.82 8.33
C MET A 81 8.26 7.63 9.03
N GLU A 82 7.63 6.45 8.97
CA GLU A 82 8.05 5.29 9.78
C GLU A 82 8.86 4.26 8.98
N LYS A 83 8.87 4.37 7.64
CA LYS A 83 9.50 3.39 6.77
C LYS A 83 10.97 3.69 6.56
N GLU A 84 11.78 2.65 6.65
CA GLU A 84 13.21 2.74 6.38
C GLU A 84 13.48 2.82 4.87
N ALA A 85 14.68 3.26 4.49
CA ALA A 85 15.06 3.42 3.10
C ALA A 85 14.88 2.14 2.26
N ARG A 86 15.17 0.97 2.86
CA ARG A 86 14.98 -0.35 2.24
C ARG A 86 13.54 -0.69 1.87
N GLN A 87 12.55 -0.03 2.49
CA GLN A 87 11.11 -0.22 2.25
C GLN A 87 10.56 0.74 1.19
N TRP A 88 11.39 1.14 0.23
CA TRP A 88 11.08 2.15 -0.79
C TRP A 88 9.79 1.86 -1.57
N ARG A 89 9.41 0.59 -1.77
CA ARG A 89 8.17 0.22 -2.48
C ARG A 89 6.92 0.65 -1.72
N GLU A 90 6.90 0.48 -0.40
CA GLU A 90 5.77 0.90 0.43
C GLU A 90 5.63 2.44 0.40
N ILE A 91 6.75 3.16 0.48
CA ILE A 91 6.79 4.62 0.39
C ILE A 91 6.28 5.08 -0.98
N TYR A 92 6.77 4.45 -2.05
CA TYR A 92 6.39 4.78 -3.42
C TYR A 92 4.90 4.52 -3.69
N LYS A 93 4.37 3.37 -3.28
CA LYS A 93 2.94 3.06 -3.42
C LYS A 93 2.05 3.98 -2.61
N ALA A 94 2.50 4.41 -1.43
CA ALA A 94 1.78 5.41 -0.64
C ALA A 94 1.74 6.78 -1.35
N LEU A 95 2.81 7.18 -2.06
CA LEU A 95 2.80 8.37 -2.91
C LEU A 95 1.83 8.22 -4.10
N GLN A 96 1.83 7.06 -4.77
CA GLN A 96 0.90 6.80 -5.88
C GLN A 96 -0.55 6.83 -5.40
N LEU A 97 -0.84 6.23 -4.25
CA LEU A 97 -2.17 6.26 -3.65
C LEU A 97 -2.57 7.70 -3.32
N LEU A 98 -1.70 8.48 -2.66
CA LEU A 98 -1.99 9.89 -2.36
C LEU A 98 -2.27 10.72 -3.62
N GLU A 99 -1.49 10.53 -4.69
CA GLU A 99 -1.74 11.18 -5.98
C GLU A 99 -3.11 10.82 -6.55
N TYR A 100 -3.49 9.55 -6.49
CA TYR A 100 -4.80 9.08 -6.94
C TYR A 100 -5.93 9.71 -6.12
N LEU A 101 -5.80 9.77 -4.80
CA LEU A 101 -6.80 10.36 -3.91
C LEU A 101 -6.94 11.87 -4.11
N ILE A 102 -5.86 12.59 -4.42
CA ILE A 102 -5.92 14.02 -4.77
C ILE A 102 -6.79 14.25 -6.02
N LYS A 103 -6.76 13.32 -6.98
CA LYS A 103 -7.50 13.44 -8.25
C LYS A 103 -8.94 12.94 -8.17
N ASN A 104 -9.22 11.95 -7.32
CA ASN A 104 -10.48 11.19 -7.35
C ASN A 104 -11.22 11.16 -6.00
N GLY A 105 -10.59 11.61 -4.92
CA GLY A 105 -11.16 11.63 -3.57
C GLY A 105 -11.86 12.94 -3.21
N SER A 106 -12.12 13.14 -1.92
CA SER A 106 -12.74 14.35 -1.40
C SER A 106 -11.76 15.54 -1.38
N GLU A 107 -12.28 16.77 -1.46
CA GLU A 107 -11.47 18.00 -1.44
C GLU A 107 -10.58 18.11 -0.19
N ARG A 108 -11.01 17.50 0.93
CA ARG A 108 -10.23 17.45 2.18
C ARG A 108 -8.87 16.80 1.99
N VAL A 109 -8.75 15.84 1.07
CA VAL A 109 -7.46 15.21 0.73
C VAL A 109 -6.49 16.25 0.17
N VAL A 110 -6.98 17.17 -0.65
CA VAL A 110 -6.17 18.23 -1.26
C VAL A 110 -5.67 19.20 -0.19
N ASP A 111 -6.55 19.64 0.72
CA ASP A 111 -6.19 20.57 1.79
C ASP A 111 -5.23 19.94 2.80
N ASP A 112 -5.45 18.67 3.12
CA ASP A 112 -4.58 17.93 4.03
C ASP A 112 -3.19 17.65 3.40
N ALA A 113 -3.14 17.30 2.11
CA ALA A 113 -1.88 17.16 1.38
C ALA A 113 -1.11 18.49 1.26
N ARG A 114 -1.82 19.62 1.09
CA ARG A 114 -1.20 20.96 1.12
C ARG A 114 -0.59 21.26 2.49
N SER A 115 -1.27 20.88 3.57
CA SER A 115 -0.77 21.05 4.94
C SER A 115 0.50 20.23 5.21
N HIS A 116 0.65 19.09 4.52
CA HIS A 116 1.82 18.18 4.61
C HIS A 116 2.82 18.33 3.45
N ILE A 117 2.77 19.44 2.70
CA ILE A 117 3.57 19.60 1.47
C ILE A 117 5.08 19.49 1.69
N SER A 118 5.58 19.89 2.86
CA SER A 118 7.01 19.80 3.19
C SER A 118 7.48 18.34 3.30
N THR A 119 6.70 17.48 3.95
CA THR A 119 6.95 16.03 4.02
C THR A 119 6.96 15.42 2.63
N ILE A 120 5.94 15.72 1.82
CA ILE A 120 5.82 15.17 0.47
C ILE A 120 6.98 15.64 -0.42
N LYS A 121 7.43 16.89 -0.26
CA LYS A 121 8.60 17.43 -0.98
C LYS A 121 9.91 16.76 -0.55
N MET A 122 10.08 16.43 0.72
CA MET A 122 11.27 15.73 1.22
C MET A 122 11.46 14.37 0.55
N LEU A 123 10.37 13.65 0.30
CA LEU A 123 10.39 12.36 -0.40
C LEU A 123 10.85 12.44 -1.85
N ARG A 124 10.83 13.61 -2.50
CA ARG A 124 11.41 13.78 -3.85
C ARG A 124 12.92 13.67 -3.88
N SER A 125 13.57 13.90 -2.73
CA SER A 125 15.02 13.78 -2.57
C SER A 125 15.41 12.41 -2.00
N PHE A 126 14.44 11.51 -1.82
CA PHE A 126 14.68 10.17 -1.33
C PHE A 126 15.37 9.35 -2.42
N HIS A 127 16.62 8.96 -2.15
CA HIS A 127 17.42 8.08 -2.99
C HIS A 127 17.68 6.78 -2.24
N TYR A 128 17.31 5.65 -2.85
CA TYR A 128 17.70 4.33 -2.35
C TYR A 128 18.51 3.62 -3.43
N ILE A 129 19.79 3.39 -3.12
CA ILE A 129 20.71 2.58 -3.93
C ILE A 129 20.69 1.18 -3.30
N ASP A 130 20.28 0.17 -4.05
CA ASP A 130 20.25 -1.20 -3.56
C ASP A 130 21.66 -1.82 -3.44
N ASP A 131 21.76 -2.95 -2.74
CA ASP A 131 23.03 -3.69 -2.53
C ASP A 131 23.69 -4.18 -3.83
N LYS A 132 23.00 -4.06 -4.98
CA LYS A 132 23.50 -4.39 -6.32
C LYS A 132 23.93 -3.16 -7.11
N GLY A 133 23.94 -1.98 -6.47
CA GLY A 133 24.36 -0.71 -7.06
C GLY A 133 23.31 -0.06 -7.97
N LYS A 134 22.06 -0.53 -7.93
CA LYS A 134 20.96 0.03 -8.73
C LYS A 134 20.14 1.02 -7.90
N ASP A 135 20.04 2.25 -8.39
CA ASP A 135 19.17 3.28 -7.79
C ASP A 135 17.70 2.93 -8.05
N GLN A 136 17.01 2.43 -7.03
CA GLN A 136 15.59 2.14 -7.06
C GLN A 136 14.75 3.37 -6.71
N GLY A 137 15.36 4.44 -6.17
CA GLY A 137 14.70 5.74 -5.99
C GLY A 137 14.33 6.39 -7.33
N ILE A 138 15.08 6.12 -8.40
CA ILE A 138 14.77 6.56 -9.77
C ILE A 138 13.52 5.89 -10.35
N ASN A 139 13.16 4.68 -9.93
CA ASN A 139 11.99 3.97 -10.47
C ASN A 139 10.65 4.65 -10.13
N GLY A 140 10.64 5.64 -9.23
CA GLY A 140 9.48 6.49 -9.04
C GLY A 140 9.14 7.42 -10.20
N ARG A 141 10.00 7.50 -11.23
CA ARG A 141 9.78 8.31 -12.44
C ARG A 141 9.38 7.52 -13.68
N LEU A 142 9.49 6.18 -13.71
CA LEU A 142 9.49 5.42 -14.97
C LEU A 142 8.54 4.21 -15.07
N SER A 143 7.47 4.14 -14.27
CA SER A 143 6.42 3.12 -14.44
C SER A 143 5.15 3.65 -15.11
N GLN A 144 5.28 4.65 -15.99
CA GLN A 144 4.24 5.09 -16.93
C GLN A 144 4.52 4.67 -18.38
N GLN A 145 5.25 3.57 -18.59
CA GLN A 145 5.25 2.91 -19.90
C GLN A 145 4.27 1.74 -19.87
N PRO A 146 3.14 1.80 -20.62
CA PRO A 146 2.40 0.60 -20.93
C PRO A 146 3.28 -0.28 -21.81
N ASN A 147 3.47 -1.54 -21.42
CA ASN A 147 4.03 -2.56 -22.29
C ASN A 147 3.10 -2.72 -23.49
N LEU A 148 3.43 -2.04 -24.58
CA LEU A 148 2.98 -2.35 -25.93
C LEU A 148 4.10 -3.17 -26.60
N ASP A 149 4.23 -4.42 -26.18
CA ASP A 149 4.87 -5.44 -27.01
C ASP A 149 3.75 -6.17 -27.75
N LEU A 150 3.34 -5.57 -28.88
CA LEU A 150 2.73 -6.30 -29.99
C LEU A 150 3.87 -6.80 -30.87
N SER A 151 4.12 -8.12 -30.82
CA SER A 151 4.65 -8.91 -31.93
C SER A 151 4.29 -10.37 -31.73
#